data_AF-A0AAU7F5W6-F1
#
_entry.id   AF-A0AAU7F5W6-F1
#
_cell.length_a   1.000
_cell.length_b   1.000
_cell.length_c   1.000
_cell.angle_alpha   90.00
_cell.angle_beta   90.00
_cell.angle_gamma   90.00
#
_symmetry.space_group_name_H-M   'P 1'
#
loop_
_entity.id
_entity.type
_entity.pdbx_description
1 polymer ?
#
loop_
_entity_poly.entity_id
_entity_poly.type
_entity_poly.pdbx_seq_one_letter_code
_entity_poly.pdbx_strand_id
1 'polypeptide(L)'
;MDLSGTLSEPEQNELNAKLRALEQSKGSQFAVLIIPSTGEESIEQYSIRVVEAWQLGRKGIDDGVLLLIAKDDRTVRIEVGTVA
;
A
#
# COMPACT_ATOMS: atom_id res chain seq x y z
N MET A 1 -0.15 4.14 5.26
CA MET A 1 0.81 4.30 6.36
C MET A 1 2.10 4.88 5.82
N ASP A 2 2.64 5.89 6.49
CA ASP A 2 3.94 6.48 6.15
C ASP A 2 4.92 6.23 7.31
N LEU A 3 5.93 5.41 7.06
CA LEU A 3 7.03 5.10 7.97
C LEU A 3 8.30 5.90 7.64
N SER A 4 8.25 6.75 6.61
CA SER A 4 9.37 7.57 6.15
C SER A 4 9.29 9.02 6.64
N GLY A 5 8.17 9.43 7.23
CA GLY A 5 7.92 10.81 7.64
C GLY A 5 7.90 11.79 6.45
N THR A 6 7.44 11.33 5.29
CA THR A 6 7.38 12.11 4.06
C THR A 6 6.16 13.02 4.03
N LEU A 7 5.03 12.55 4.55
CA LEU A 7 3.76 13.27 4.54
C LEU A 7 3.53 13.97 5.89
N SER A 8 3.18 15.25 5.82
CA SER A 8 2.63 15.99 6.95
C SER A 8 1.28 15.41 7.40
N GLU A 9 0.86 15.72 8.62
CA GLU A 9 -0.42 15.25 9.16
C GLU A 9 -1.63 15.65 8.29
N PRO A 10 -1.75 16.88 7.76
CA PRO A 10 -2.82 17.23 6.82
C PRO A 10 -2.81 16.37 5.54
N GLU A 11 -1.62 16.10 4.98
CA GLU A 11 -1.49 15.28 3.76
C GLU A 11 -1.86 13.82 4.03
N GLN A 12 -1.49 13.27 5.19
CA GLN A 12 -1.92 11.94 5.61
C GLN A 12 -3.45 11.86 5.76
N ASN A 13 -4.07 12.88 6.33
CA ASN A 13 -5.51 12.96 6.48
C ASN A 13 -6.23 13.04 5.12
N GLU A 14 -5.72 13.86 4.20
CA GLU A 14 -6.26 13.97 2.84
C GLU A 14 -6.11 12.65 2.07
N LEU A 15 -4.95 12.00 2.15
CA LEU A 15 -4.71 10.70 1.53
C LEU A 15 -5.69 9.65 2.07
N ASN A 16 -5.83 9.55 3.40
CA ASN A 16 -6.76 8.61 4.02
C ASN A 16 -8.22 8.87 3.61
N ALA A 17 -8.63 10.13 3.46
CA ALA A 17 -9.96 10.47 2.97
C ALA A 17 -10.18 9.98 1.53
N LYS A 18 -9.19 10.16 0.64
CA LYS A 18 -9.25 9.66 -0.74
C LYS A 18 -9.32 8.14 -0.80
N LEU A 19 -8.51 7.44 -0.01
CA LEU A 19 -8.52 5.98 0.05
C LEU A 19 -9.88 5.45 0.50
N ARG A 20 -10.46 6.03 1.56
CA ARG A 20 -11.83 5.67 2.01
C ARG A 20 -12.90 5.91 0.94
N ALA A 21 -12.81 7.02 0.21
CA ALA A 21 -13.75 7.31 -0.88
C ALA A 21 -13.62 6.32 -2.05
N LEU A 22 -12.39 5.87 -2.36
CA LEU A 22 -12.16 4.82 -3.34
C LEU A 22 -12.76 3.48 -2.88
N GLU A 23 -12.53 3.09 -1.63
CA GLU A 23 -13.13 1.87 -1.06
C GLU A 23 -14.66 1.89 -1.12
N GLN A 24 -15.29 3.02 -0.76
CA GLN A 24 -16.75 3.16 -0.80
C GLN A 24 -17.32 3.12 -2.23
N SER A 25 -16.59 3.64 -3.23
CA SER A 25 -17.09 3.74 -4.60
C SER A 25 -16.80 2.51 -5.46
N LYS A 26 -15.69 1.81 -5.21
CA LYS A 26 -15.22 0.67 -6.03
C LYS A 26 -15.31 -0.67 -5.31
N GLY A 27 -15.41 -0.66 -3.98
CA GLY A 27 -15.38 -1.86 -3.14
C GLY A 27 -13.98 -2.44 -2.89
N SER A 28 -13.00 -2.11 -3.74
CA SER A 28 -11.60 -2.53 -3.61
C SER A 28 -10.91 -1.89 -2.41
N GLN A 29 -10.14 -2.68 -1.66
CA GLN A 29 -9.35 -2.19 -0.52
C GLN A 29 -8.03 -1.62 -1.01
N PHE A 30 -7.81 -0.33 -0.81
CA PHE A 30 -6.63 0.36 -1.32
C PHE A 30 -5.74 0.83 -0.18
N ALA A 31 -4.56 0.25 -0.09
CA ALA A 31 -3.54 0.59 0.90
C ALA A 31 -2.37 1.33 0.25
N VAL A 32 -1.81 2.28 0.99
CA VAL A 32 -0.56 2.96 0.63
C VAL A 32 0.44 2.71 1.74
N LEU A 33 1.65 2.29 1.40
CA LEU A 33 2.78 2.15 2.31
C LEU A 33 3.95 2.97 1.79
N ILE A 34 4.46 3.88 2.61
CA ILE A 34 5.68 4.64 2.33
C ILE A 34 6.74 4.23 3.34
N ILE A 35 7.88 3.76 2.87
CA ILE A 35 9.04 3.36 3.67
C ILE A 35 10.29 4.13 3.21
N PRO A 36 11.30 4.32 4.08
CA PRO A 36 12.58 4.88 3.65
C PRO A 36 13.22 4.04 2.55
N SER A 37 13.44 2.75 2.78
CA SER A 37 14.13 1.84 1.86
C SER A 37 13.66 0.40 2.07
N THR A 38 13.78 -0.42 1.02
CA THR A 38 13.62 -1.88 1.04
C THR A 38 14.88 -2.62 1.50
N GLY A 39 16.00 -1.90 1.65
CA GLY A 39 17.28 -2.48 2.05
C GLY A 39 17.89 -3.32 0.93
N GLU A 40 18.26 -4.56 1.24
CA GLU A 40 18.82 -5.51 0.25
C GLU A 40 17.75 -6.31 -0.50
N GLU A 41 16.48 -6.20 -0.08
CA GLU A 41 15.34 -6.89 -0.70
C GLU A 41 14.83 -6.12 -1.92
N SER A 42 14.34 -6.82 -2.94
CA SER A 42 13.68 -6.14 -4.07
C SER A 42 12.31 -5.61 -3.67
N ILE A 43 11.85 -4.52 -4.30
CA ILE A 43 10.54 -3.94 -3.97
C ILE A 43 9.38 -4.90 -4.22
N GLU A 44 9.52 -5.83 -5.16
CA GLU A 44 8.55 -6.89 -5.46
C GLU A 44 8.46 -7.93 -4.33
N GLN A 45 9.61 -8.37 -3.81
CA GLN A 45 9.63 -9.32 -2.69
C GLN A 45 9.05 -8.66 -1.42
N TYR A 46 9.43 -7.40 -1.17
CA TYR A 46 8.88 -6.63 -0.06
C TYR A 46 7.37 -6.42 -0.20
N SER A 47 6.87 -6.06 -1.40
CA SER A 47 5.43 -5.82 -1.61
C SER A 47 4.58 -7.07 -1.38
N ILE A 48 5.05 -8.24 -1.82
CA ILE A 48 4.36 -9.52 -1.58
C ILE A 48 4.22 -9.79 -0.09
N ARG A 49 5.32 -9.67 0.68
CA ARG A 49 5.29 -9.89 2.14
C ARG A 49 4.34 -8.94 2.85
N VAL A 50 4.25 -7.69 2.41
CA VAL A 50 3.33 -6.71 3.00
C VAL A 50 1.88 -7.10 2.72
N VAL A 51 1.55 -7.45 1.46
CA VAL A 51 0.20 -7.90 1.08
C VAL A 51 -0.20 -9.14 1.88
N GLU A 52 0.69 -10.12 2.01
CA GLU A 52 0.47 -11.34 2.80
C GLU A 52 0.29 -11.02 4.29
N ALA A 53 1.16 -10.21 4.88
CA ALA A 53 1.06 -9.86 6.30
C ALA A 53 -0.20 -9.08 6.64
N TRP A 54 -0.67 -8.23 5.71
CA TRP A 54 -1.87 -7.41 5.91
C TRP A 54 -3.15 -8.09 5.47
N GLN A 55 -3.05 -9.27 4.81
CA GLN A 55 -4.18 -9.99 4.25
C GLN A 55 -5.06 -9.07 3.41
N LEU A 56 -4.44 -8.26 2.54
CA LEU A 56 -5.13 -7.25 1.75
C LEU A 56 -6.04 -7.89 0.70
N GLY A 57 -7.29 -7.44 0.68
CA GLY A 57 -8.32 -7.94 -0.22
C GLY A 57 -9.37 -8.78 0.51
N ARG A 58 -10.45 -9.11 -0.21
CA ARG A 58 -11.52 -9.96 0.31
C ARG A 58 -11.45 -11.33 -0.34
N LYS A 59 -11.58 -12.38 0.47
CA LYS A 59 -11.54 -13.77 0.00
C LYS A 59 -12.53 -14.00 -1.15
N GLY A 60 -12.02 -14.45 -2.30
CA GLY A 60 -12.82 -14.74 -3.49
C GLY A 60 -13.29 -13.50 -4.29
N ILE A 61 -12.86 -12.29 -3.91
CA ILE A 61 -13.09 -11.05 -4.66
C ILE A 61 -11.76 -10.47 -5.19
N ASP A 62 -10.65 -10.73 -4.49
CA ASP A 62 -9.28 -10.46 -4.95
C ASP A 62 -9.03 -9.01 -5.38
N ASP A 63 -9.54 -8.10 -4.56
CA ASP A 63 -9.63 -6.68 -4.82
C ASP A 63 -8.76 -5.84 -3.87
N GLY A 64 -7.74 -6.45 -3.29
CA GLY A 64 -6.73 -5.75 -2.50
C GLY A 64 -5.70 -5.08 -3.41
N VAL A 65 -5.39 -3.81 -3.17
CA VAL A 65 -4.33 -3.08 -3.87
C VAL A 65 -3.40 -2.43 -2.87
N LEU A 66 -2.09 -2.62 -3.05
CA LEU A 66 -1.04 -1.96 -2.30
C LEU A 66 -0.22 -1.06 -3.23
N LEU A 67 -0.15 0.23 -2.93
CA LEU A 67 0.88 1.12 -3.46
C LEU A 67 2.03 1.21 -2.45
N LEU A 68 3.17 0.63 -2.80
CA LEU A 68 4.41 0.68 -2.02
C LEU A 68 5.37 1.71 -2.63
N ILE A 69 5.88 2.61 -1.79
CA ILE A 69 6.85 3.64 -2.16
C ILE A 69 8.07 3.47 -1.25
N ALA A 70 9.23 3.16 -1.85
CA ALA A 70 10.51 3.17 -1.17
C ALA A 70 11.25 4.46 -1.53
N LYS A 71 11.19 5.43 -0.62
CA LYS A 71 11.51 6.83 -0.88
C LYS A 71 12.97 7.03 -1.29
N ASP A 72 13.89 6.49 -0.50
CA ASP A 72 15.33 6.69 -0.65
C ASP A 72 15.87 5.86 -1.82
N ASP A 73 15.25 4.70 -2.07
CA ASP A 73 15.52 3.84 -3.23
C ASP A 73 14.97 4.43 -4.53
N ARG A 74 14.04 5.41 -4.42
CA ARG A 74 13.33 6.05 -5.53
C ARG A 74 12.56 5.05 -6.41
N THR A 75 12.02 4.00 -5.79
CA THR A 75 11.23 2.96 -6.44
C THR A 75 9.79 2.96 -5.96
N VAL A 76 8.87 2.59 -6.86
CA VAL A 76 7.43 2.53 -6.59
C VAL A 76 6.88 1.26 -7.20
N ARG A 77 6.00 0.58 -6.47
CA ARG A 77 5.36 -0.67 -6.89
C ARG A 77 3.87 -0.65 -6.56
N ILE A 78 3.07 -1.18 -7.47
CA ILE A 78 1.64 -1.46 -7.23
C ILE A 78 1.44 -2.96 -7.23
N GLU A 79 1.10 -3.52 -6.08
CA GLU A 79 0.76 -4.94 -5.94
C GLU A 79 -0.75 -5.12 -5.87
N VAL A 80 -1.25 -6.16 -6.52
CA VAL A 80 -2.66 -6.54 -6.45
C VAL A 80 -2.74 -7.87 -5.72
N GLY A 81 -3.41 -7.87 -4.57
CA GLY A 81 -3.54 -9.02 -3.68
C GLY A 81 -4.75 -9.87 -4.02
N THR A 82 -4.50 -11.17 -4.14
CA THR A 82 -5.50 -12.24 -4.22
C THR A 82 -5.47 -12.93 -2.85
N VAL A 83 -6.56 -12.93 -2.09
CA VAL A 83 -6.57 -13.62 -0.79
C VAL A 83 -6.84 -15.09 -1.06
N ALA A 84 -5.82 -15.94 -0.90
CA ALA A 84 -5.95 -17.40 -0.96
C ALA A 84 -6.84 -17.94 0.18
#